data_AF-A0A1F8ZPT3-F1
#
_entry.id   AF-A0A1F8ZPT3-F1
#
_cell.length_a   1.000
_cell.length_b   1.000
_cell.length_c   1.000
_cell.angle_alpha   90.00
_cell.angle_beta   90.00
_cell.angle_gamma   90.00
#
_symmetry.space_group_name_H-M   'P 1'
#
loop_
_entity.id
_entity.type
_entity.pdbx_description
1 polymer ?
#
loop_
_entity_poly.entity_id
_entity_poly.type
_entity_poly.pdbx_seq_one_letter_code
_entity_poly.pdbx_strand_id
1 'polypeptide(L)'
;MLQKGVYLYPNCLVMKIRKNGVYIDFQNDLVFLEADTVVLATGVQAKNELGQKIKSLVKEFYQIGDCVEPRDALAVIREGAEVGRVI
;
A
#
# COMPACT_ATOMS: atom_id res chain seq x y z
N MET A 1 21.61 -2.39 14.79
CA MET A 1 21.43 -3.58 13.94
C MET A 1 20.09 -4.21 14.28
N LEU A 2 19.20 -4.42 13.32
CA LEU A 2 17.98 -5.19 13.56
C LEU A 2 18.37 -6.65 13.79
N GLN A 3 17.81 -7.30 14.81
CA GLN A 3 18.21 -8.62 15.34
C GLN A 3 18.18 -9.79 14.34
N LYS A 4 17.79 -9.57 13.08
CA LYS A 4 17.56 -10.61 12.06
C LYS A 4 18.42 -10.46 10.80
N GLY A 5 19.52 -9.68 10.84
CA GLY A 5 20.38 -9.48 9.67
C GLY A 5 19.72 -8.63 8.56
N VAL A 6 18.74 -7.79 8.93
CA VAL A 6 18.08 -6.87 8.01
C VAL A 6 18.84 -5.55 7.95
N TYR A 7 19.13 -5.10 6.74
CA TYR A 7 19.73 -3.80 6.46
C TYR A 7 18.64 -2.79 6.12
N LEU A 8 18.75 -1.58 6.65
CA LEU A 8 17.83 -0.48 6.40
C LEU A 8 18.58 0.67 5.74
N TYR A 9 18.00 1.21 4.67
CA TYR A 9 18.49 2.35 3.93
C TYR A 9 17.43 3.47 3.96
N PRO A 10 17.25 4.18 5.10
CA PRO A 10 16.29 5.26 5.20
C PRO A 10 16.73 6.46 4.34
N ASN A 11 15.77 7.30 3.93
CA ASN A 11 16.02 8.49 3.11
C ASN A 11 16.75 8.20 1.78
N CYS A 12 16.54 7.02 1.21
CA CYS A 12 17.17 6.60 -0.05
C CYS A 12 16.10 6.47 -1.13
N LEU A 13 16.30 7.12 -2.26
CA LEU A 13 15.40 6.99 -3.40
C LEU A 13 15.77 5.77 -4.23
N VAL A 14 14.77 4.99 -4.62
CA VAL A 14 14.95 3.91 -5.60
C VAL A 14 15.00 4.53 -7.00
N MET A 15 16.16 4.44 -7.64
CA MET A 15 16.42 5.08 -8.94
C MET A 15 16.09 4.16 -10.12
N LYS A 16 16.43 2.87 -10.02
CA LYS A 16 16.19 1.92 -11.12
C LYS A 16 16.21 0.46 -10.67
N ILE A 17 15.22 -0.32 -11.10
CA ILE A 17 15.19 -1.77 -10.89
C ILE A 17 15.85 -2.48 -12.08
N ARG A 18 16.66 -3.49 -11.80
CA ARG A 18 17.34 -4.36 -12.76
C ARG A 18 16.99 -5.82 -12.48
N LYS A 19 17.37 -6.71 -13.40
CA LYS A 19 17.10 -8.15 -13.30
C LYS A 19 17.71 -8.80 -12.05
N ASN A 20 18.79 -8.23 -11.53
CA ASN A 20 19.61 -8.78 -10.45
C ASN A 20 19.75 -7.81 -9.26
N GLY A 21 18.87 -6.81 -9.14
CA GLY A 21 18.95 -5.85 -8.03
C GLY A 21 18.32 -4.50 -8.32
N VAL A 22 18.68 -3.52 -7.50
CA VAL A 22 18.13 -2.16 -7.52
C VAL A 22 19.22 -1.12 -7.32
N TYR A 23 19.17 -0.06 -8.11
CA TYR A 23 19.94 1.16 -7.87
C TYR A 23 19.20 2.06 -6.91
N ILE A 24 19.90 2.51 -5.87
CA ILE A 24 19.42 3.53 -4.93
C ILE A 24 20.35 4.74 -4.99
N ASP A 25 19.79 5.91 -4.70
CA ASP A 25 20.58 7.07 -4.29
C ASP A 25 20.81 6.97 -2.78
N PHE A 26 22.07 6.75 -2.40
CA PHE A 26 22.52 6.69 -1.02
C PHE A 26 23.54 7.80 -0.80
N GLN A 27 23.15 8.85 -0.08
CA GLN A 27 24.04 9.98 0.24
C GLN A 27 24.57 10.72 -1.01
N ASN A 28 23.76 10.85 -2.07
CA ASN A 28 24.12 11.40 -3.38
C ASN A 28 25.05 10.50 -4.22
N ASP A 29 25.27 9.25 -3.79
CA ASP A 29 25.96 8.25 -4.58
C ASP A 29 24.99 7.22 -5.14
N LEU A 30 25.18 6.86 -6.41
CA LEU A 30 24.42 5.82 -7.07
C LEU A 30 24.97 4.43 -6.67
N VAL A 31 24.28 3.77 -5.74
CA VAL A 31 24.68 2.46 -5.20
C VAL A 31 23.82 1.35 -5.78
N PHE A 32 24.44 0.23 -6.18
CA PHE A 32 23.72 -0.96 -6.61
C PHE A 32 23.58 -1.95 -5.45
N LEU A 33 22.34 -2.29 -5.11
CA LEU A 33 22.00 -3.37 -4.18
C LEU A 33 21.64 -4.62 -4.98
N GLU A 34 22.46 -5.66 -4.87
CA GLU A 34 22.19 -6.95 -5.48
C GLU A 34 21.01 -7.64 -4.77
N ALA A 35 20.09 -8.17 -5.57
CA ALA A 35 18.95 -8.93 -5.05
C ALA A 35 18.39 -9.85 -6.14
N ASP A 36 18.06 -11.08 -5.76
CA ASP A 36 17.33 -12.02 -6.63
C ASP A 36 15.88 -11.59 -6.83
N THR A 37 15.31 -10.86 -5.87
CA THR A 37 13.91 -10.42 -5.88
C THR A 37 13.79 -9.02 -5.30
N VAL A 38 13.06 -8.16 -6.01
CA VAL A 38 12.69 -6.82 -5.55
C VAL A 38 11.19 -6.80 -5.29
N VAL A 39 10.81 -6.58 -4.02
CA VAL A 39 9.39 -6.47 -3.60
C VAL A 39 9.00 -5.00 -3.54
N LEU A 40 8.00 -4.60 -4.35
CA LEU A 40 7.46 -3.24 -4.33
C LEU A 40 6.36 -3.11 -3.28
N ALA A 41 6.73 -2.66 -2.09
CA ALA A 41 5.83 -2.40 -0.98
C ALA A 41 5.55 -0.90 -0.82
N THR A 42 5.19 -0.20 -1.90
CA THR A 42 5.06 1.27 -1.95
C THR A 42 3.68 1.79 -1.52
N GLY A 43 2.88 0.97 -0.85
CA GLY A 43 1.50 1.27 -0.48
C GLY A 43 0.48 0.51 -1.33
N VAL A 44 -0.78 0.95 -1.25
CA VAL A 44 -1.94 0.29 -1.84
C VAL A 44 -2.89 1.32 -2.43
N GLN A 45 -3.74 0.88 -3.36
CA GLN A 45 -4.76 1.72 -4.01
C GLN A 45 -6.16 1.16 -3.74
N ALA A 46 -7.14 2.05 -3.51
CA ALA A 46 -8.53 1.67 -3.35
C ALA A 46 -9.05 0.91 -4.59
N LYS A 47 -9.75 -0.21 -4.36
CA LYS A 47 -10.39 -1.01 -5.41
C LYS A 47 -11.91 -0.84 -5.33
N ASN A 48 -12.46 0.10 -6.08
CA ASN A 48 -13.86 0.53 -5.98
C ASN A 48 -14.69 0.39 -7.27
N GLU A 49 -14.14 -0.26 -8.30
CA GLU A 49 -14.76 -0.33 -9.63
C GLU A 49 -16.09 -1.07 -9.60
N LEU A 50 -16.22 -2.11 -8.77
CA LEU A 50 -17.47 -2.83 -8.59
C LEU A 50 -18.54 -1.91 -8.00
N GLY A 51 -18.20 -1.18 -6.93
CA GLY A 51 -19.13 -0.27 -6.26
C GLY A 51 -19.63 0.83 -7.19
N GLN A 52 -18.73 1.41 -8.00
CA GLN A 52 -19.10 2.41 -9.00
C GLN A 52 -20.11 1.89 -10.03
N LYS A 53 -20.04 0.60 -10.41
CA LYS A 53 -20.93 -0.02 -11.40
C LYS A 53 -22.32 -0.35 -10.84
N ILE A 54 -22.42 -0.70 -9.56
CA ILE A 54 -23.66 -1.25 -8.98
C ILE A 54 -24.43 -0.25 -8.12
N LYS A 55 -23.82 0.86 -7.70
CA LYS A 55 -24.46 1.84 -6.79
C LYS A 55 -25.79 2.38 -7.29
N SER A 56 -26.01 2.45 -8.62
CA SER A 56 -27.25 2.94 -9.21
C SER A 56 -28.32 1.86 -9.40
N LEU A 57 -28.01 0.59 -9.15
CA LEU A 57 -28.92 -0.54 -9.36
C LEU A 57 -29.82 -0.81 -8.15
N VAL A 58 -29.51 -0.21 -7.00
CA VAL A 58 -30.20 -0.43 -5.73
C VAL A 58 -30.55 0.91 -5.10
N LYS A 59 -31.58 0.91 -4.25
CA LYS A 59 -32.02 2.12 -3.54
C LYS A 59 -31.00 2.59 -2.50
N GLU A 60 -30.25 1.65 -1.93
CA GLU A 60 -29.35 1.89 -0.80
C GLU A 60 -28.06 1.08 -1.01
N PHE A 61 -26.92 1.76 -0.90
CA PHE A 61 -25.60 1.21 -1.20
C PHE A 61 -24.54 1.88 -0.33
N TYR A 62 -23.68 1.07 0.28
CA TYR A 62 -22.57 1.54 1.13
C TYR A 62 -21.26 0.92 0.69
N GLN A 63 -20.19 1.71 0.80
CA GLN A 63 -18.81 1.24 0.69
C GLN A 63 -18.13 1.47 2.04
N ILE A 64 -17.37 0.49 2.50
CA ILE A 64 -16.60 0.54 3.74
C ILE A 64 -15.22 -0.10 3.53
N GLY A 65 -14.27 0.27 4.37
CA GLY A 65 -12.91 -0.21 4.38
C GLY A 65 -12.05 0.33 3.24
N ASP A 66 -10.99 -0.41 2.91
CA ASP A 66 -9.95 0.04 1.96
C ASP A 66 -10.48 0.30 0.55
N CYS A 67 -11.68 -0.21 0.21
CA CYS A 67 -12.32 0.12 -1.06
C CYS A 67 -12.79 1.58 -1.12
N VAL A 68 -12.96 2.25 0.01
CA VAL A 68 -13.21 3.69 0.09
C VAL A 68 -11.88 4.44 0.07
N GLU A 69 -11.02 4.14 1.03
CA GLU A 69 -9.70 4.73 1.20
C GLU A 69 -8.84 3.75 2.03
N PRO A 70 -7.67 3.33 1.52
CA PRO A 70 -6.79 2.44 2.26
C PRO A 70 -6.17 3.14 3.46
N ARG A 71 -6.29 2.55 4.64
CA ARG A 71 -5.83 3.14 5.91
C ARG A 71 -5.61 2.07 6.98
N ASP A 72 -5.38 2.47 8.22
CA ASP A 72 -5.19 1.54 9.31
C ASP A 72 -6.44 0.67 9.56
N ALA A 73 -6.20 -0.58 9.97
CA ALA A 73 -7.26 -1.56 10.18
C ALA A 73 -8.29 -1.12 11.24
N LEU A 74 -7.86 -0.35 12.24
CA LEU A 74 -8.76 0.14 13.28
C LEU A 74 -9.78 1.14 12.71
N ALA A 75 -9.34 2.08 11.86
CA ALA A 75 -10.24 2.99 11.16
C ALA A 75 -11.25 2.24 10.27
N VAL A 76 -10.81 1.21 9.56
CA VAL A 76 -11.69 0.36 8.72
C VAL A 76 -12.74 -0.38 9.55
N ILE A 77 -12.35 -0.98 10.67
CA ILE A 77 -13.28 -1.67 11.58
C ILE A 77 -14.31 -0.68 12.14
N ARG A 78 -13.86 0.51 12.55
CA ARG A 78 -14.72 1.55 13.10
C ARG A 78 -15.76 2.01 12.08
N GLU A 79 -15.36 2.32 10.86
CA GLU A 79 -16.28 2.74 9.79
C GLU A 79 -17.35 1.69 9.52
N GLY A 80 -16.96 0.41 9.42
CA GLY A 80 -17.92 -0.68 9.26
C GLY A 80 -18.94 -0.75 10.41
N ALA A 81 -18.49 -0.55 11.65
CA ALA A 81 -19.36 -0.52 12.82
C ALA A 81 -20.24 0.75 12.90
N GLU A 82 -19.80 1.87 12.35
CA GLU A 82 -20.60 3.10 12.26
C GLU A 82 -21.71 2.94 11.20
N VAL A 83 -21.39 2.45 10.00
CA VAL A 83 -22.38 2.17 8.96
C VAL A 83 -23.39 1.12 9.42
N GLY A 84 -22.92 0.02 10.04
CA GLY A 84 -23.81 -1.03 10.54
C GLY A 84 -24.76 -0.61 11.68
N ARG A 85 -24.57 0.56 12.29
CA ARG A 85 -25.46 1.11 13.33
C ARG A 85 -26.52 2.08 12.81
N VAL A 86 -26.38 2.54 11.56
CA VAL A 86 -27.28 3.53 10.95
C VAL A 86 -28.17 2.93 9.86
N ILE A 87 -28.02 1.63 9.60
CA ILE A 87 -28.90 0.80 8.76
C ILE A 87 -29.84 -0.03 9.65
#